data_AF-A0A531JBH3-F1
#
_entry.id   AF-A0A531JBH3-F1
#
_cell.length_a   1.000
_cell.length_b   1.000
_cell.length_c   1.000
_cell.angle_alpha   90.00
_cell.angle_beta   90.00
_cell.angle_gamma   90.00
#
_symmetry.space_group_name_H-M   'P 1'
#
loop_
_entity.id
_entity.type
_entity.pdbx_description
1 polymer ?
#
loop_
_entity_poly.entity_id
_entity_poly.type
_entity_poly.pdbx_seq_one_letter_code
_entity_poly.pdbx_strand_id
1 'polypeptide(L)' 'MNTTSALNTVGARPLQFPIPANVYAETVVSVKHYTDRLFSFRITRPQSLRFRSGEFVMI' A
#
# COMPACT_ATOMS: atom_id res chain seq x y z
N MET A 1 7.33 19.60 -19.47
CA MET A 1 8.34 19.73 -18.39
C MET A 1 7.87 18.81 -17.26
N ASN A 2 8.20 17.53 -17.36
CA ASN A 2 7.65 16.52 -16.45
C ASN A 2 8.74 16.21 -15.43
N THR A 3 8.64 16.83 -14.25
CA THR A 3 9.56 16.59 -13.14
C THR A 3 9.31 15.19 -12.59
N THR A 4 10.21 14.26 -12.89
CA THR A 4 10.30 12.97 -12.21
C THR A 4 10.56 13.25 -10.73
N SER A 5 9.58 13.02 -9.87
CA SER A 5 9.74 13.15 -8.42
C SER A 5 10.83 12.20 -7.94
N ALA A 6 11.95 12.73 -7.46
CA ALA A 6 13.02 11.93 -6.87
C ALA A 6 12.49 11.29 -5.57
N LEU A 7 12.42 9.97 -5.53
CA LEU A 7 12.03 9.23 -4.34
C LEU A 7 13.14 9.40 -3.27
N ASN A 8 12.84 10.15 -2.21
CA ASN A 8 13.72 10.25 -1.05
C ASN A 8 13.77 8.90 -0.31
N THR A 9 14.88 8.19 -0.45
CA THR A 9 15.09 6.84 0.14
C THR A 9 15.76 6.87 1.52
N VAL A 10 15.96 8.04 2.12
CA VAL A 10 16.63 8.18 3.43
C VAL A 10 15.74 7.55 4.52
N GLY A 11 16.08 6.32 4.92
CA GLY A 11 15.38 5.56 5.97
C GLY A 11 14.58 4.34 5.50
N ALA A 12 14.60 4.01 4.19
CA ALA A 12 13.94 2.81 3.70
C ALA A 12 14.65 1.55 4.22
N ARG A 13 13.96 0.74 5.04
CA ARG A 13 14.47 -0.59 5.43
C ARG A 13 14.44 -1.51 4.21
N PRO A 14 15.47 -2.35 4.01
CA PRO A 14 15.47 -3.32 2.93
C PRO A 14 14.27 -4.25 3.09
N LEU A 15 13.55 -4.48 1.99
CA LEU A 15 12.46 -5.45 1.97
C LEU A 15 13.05 -6.83 2.22
N GLN A 16 12.56 -7.51 3.25
CA GLN A 16 13.04 -8.83 3.64
C GLN A 16 12.66 -9.89 2.58
N PHE A 17 11.63 -9.61 1.78
CA PHE A 17 11.16 -10.46 0.69
C PHE A 17 11.01 -9.65 -0.60
N PRO A 18 11.39 -10.22 -1.76
CA PRO A 18 11.19 -9.55 -3.03
C PRO A 18 9.69 -9.38 -3.31
N ILE A 19 9.31 -8.22 -3.84
CA ILE A 19 7.94 -7.96 -4.27
C ILE A 19 7.69 -8.75 -5.56
N PRO A 20 6.63 -9.57 -5.63
CA PRO A 20 6.26 -10.24 -6.87
C PRO A 20 6.03 -9.27 -8.03
N ALA A 21 6.12 -9.77 -9.26
CA ALA A 21 5.77 -8.95 -10.42
C ALA A 21 4.28 -8.55 -10.38
N ASN A 22 3.98 -7.33 -10.86
CA ASN A 22 2.62 -6.79 -11.01
C ASN A 22 1.83 -6.57 -9.70
N VAL A 23 2.51 -6.45 -8.55
CA VAL A 23 1.88 -6.06 -7.28
C VAL A 23 2.59 -4.86 -6.65
N TYR A 24 1.90 -4.18 -5.73
CA TYR A 24 2.44 -3.08 -4.96
C TYR A 24 2.71 -3.52 -3.52
N ALA A 25 3.81 -3.06 -2.93
CA ALA A 25 4.04 -3.19 -1.50
C ALA A 25 3.64 -1.89 -0.81
N GLU A 26 2.54 -1.94 -0.05
CA GLU A 26 2.01 -0.78 0.68
C GLU A 26 2.11 -1.01 2.19
N THR A 27 2.24 0.09 2.94
CA THR A 27 2.41 0.04 4.40
C THR A 27 1.07 0.08 5.09
N VAL A 28 0.82 -0.84 6.02
CA VAL A 28 -0.35 -0.76 6.92
C VAL A 28 -0.16 0.40 7.90
N VAL A 29 -1.11 1.34 7.90
CA VAL A 29 -1.07 2.53 8.75
C VAL A 29 -2.01 2.46 9.95
N SER A 30 -3.03 1.60 9.90
CA SER A 30 -3.88 1.32 11.06
C SER A 30 -4.58 -0.03 10.93
N VAL A 31 -4.90 -0.62 12.08
CA VAL A 31 -5.68 -1.85 12.21
C VAL A 31 -6.74 -1.62 13.29
N LYS A 32 -7.98 -2.01 13.01
CA LYS A 32 -9.08 -2.00 13.96
C LYS A 32 -9.71 -3.38 14.02
N HIS A 33 -9.68 -4.00 15.18
CA HIS A 33 -10.44 -5.20 15.47
C HIS A 33 -11.83 -4.80 15.95
N TYR A 34 -12.87 -5.37 15.34
CA TYR A 34 -14.26 -5.21 15.79
C TYR A 34 -14.66 -6.39 16.66
N THR A 35 -14.20 -7.60 16.32
CA THR A 35 -14.35 -8.84 17.09
C THR A 35 -13.12 -9.73 16.88
N ASP A 36 -13.11 -10.91 17.49
CA ASP A 36 -12.04 -11.91 17.33
C ASP A 36 -11.86 -12.42 15.89
N ARG A 37 -12.89 -12.26 15.04
CA ARG A 37 -12.90 -12.77 13.65
C ARG A 37 -13.15 -11.68 12.60
N LEU A 38 -13.35 -10.43 13.02
CA LEU A 38 -13.62 -9.31 12.12
C LEU A 38 -12.72 -8.13 12.44
N PHE A 39 -11.95 -7.71 11.46
CA PHE A 39 -11.07 -6.55 11.55
C PHE A 39 -11.09 -5.76 10.25
N SER A 40 -10.65 -4.50 10.32
CA SER A 40 -10.31 -3.69 9.16
C SER A 40 -8.91 -3.13 9.30
N PHE A 41 -8.29 -2.82 8.17
CA PHE A 41 -6.99 -2.17 8.13
C PHE A 41 -6.97 -1.09 7.05
N ARG A 42 -6.05 -0.14 7.19
CA ARG A 42 -5.79 0.90 6.20
C ARG A 42 -4.34 0.81 5.75
N ILE A 43 -4.10 1.07 4.48
CA ILE A 43 -2.78 1.11 3.87
C ILE A 43 -2.46 2.51 3.33
N THR A 44 -1.17 2.75 3.05
CA THR A 44 -0.76 3.82 2.13
C THR A 44 -1.41 3.60 0.76
N ARG A 45 -1.75 4.71 0.07
CA ARG A 45 -2.38 4.65 -1.24
C ARG A 45 -1.48 5.31 -2.28
N PRO A 46 -0.90 4.56 -3.22
CA PRO A 46 -0.10 5.15 -4.29
C PRO A 46 -1.05 5.88 -5.24
N GLN A 47 -0.60 7.00 -5.80
CA GLN A 47 -1.42 7.85 -6.66
C GLN A 47 -1.93 7.13 -7.93
N SER A 48 -1.19 6.13 -8.40
CA SER A 48 -1.55 5.28 -9.54
C SER A 48 -2.70 4.31 -9.23
N LEU A 49 -2.95 3.95 -7.96
CA LEU A 49 -4.02 3.04 -7.56
C LEU A 49 -5.38 3.76 -7.53
N ARG A 50 -5.99 3.87 -8.71
CA ARG A 50 -7.28 4.53 -8.93
C ARG A 50 -8.38 3.48 -9.08
N PHE A 51 -9.49 3.68 -8.38
CA PHE A 51 -10.68 2.84 -8.43
C PHE A 51 -11.90 3.71 -8.09
N ARG A 52 -13.10 3.23 -8.42
CA ARG A 52 -14.37 3.85 -8.04
C ARG A 52 -14.96 3.15 -6.82
N SER A 53 -15.78 3.87 -6.08
CA SER A 53 -16.49 3.31 -4.93
C SER A 53 -17.30 2.07 -5.34
N GLY A 54 -17.07 0.95 -4.67
CA GLY A 54 -17.71 -0.34 -4.96
C GLY A 54 -16.84 -1.33 -5.75
N GLU A 55 -15.72 -0.90 -6.31
CA GLU A 55 -14.72 -1.80 -6.90
C GLU A 55 -13.88 -2.49 -5.82
N PHE A 56 -13.37 -3.68 -6.13
CA PHE A 56 -12.52 -4.47 -5.23
C PHE A 56 -11.13 -4.67 -5.83
N VAL A 57 -10.14 -4.94 -4.97
CA VAL A 57 -8.76 -5.24 -5.35
C VAL A 57 -8.31 -6.54 -4.69
N MET A 58 -7.31 -7.18 -5.28
CA MET A 58 -6.63 -8.33 -4.68
C MET A 58 -5.60 -7.83 -3.66
N ILE A 59 -5.52 -8.50 -2.52
CA ILE A 59 -4.55 -8.25 -1.44
C ILE A 59 -3.74 -9.51 -1.13
#